data_AF-A0A832HVB7-F1
#
_entry.id   AF-A0A832HVB7-F1
#
_cell.length_a   1.000
_cell.length_b   1.000
_cell.length_c   1.000
_cell.angle_alpha   90.00
_cell.angle_beta   90.00
_cell.angle_gamma   90.00
#
_symmetry.space_group_name_H-M   'P 1'
#
loop_
_entity.id
_entity.type
_entity.pdbx_description
1 polymer ?
#
loop_
_entity_poly.entity_id
_entity_poly.type
_entity_poly.pdbx_seq_one_letter_code
_entity_poly.pdbx_strand_id
1 'polypeptide(L)'
;MVQAFGAIVGCFVAPMVGARLGRRPSYFLLCLASLLLCGYMFRTITEFNRTFLLLAFGVSLATASFYGWFPLYFPELFPTRARATGQGLAFNFGRVFAAGGALLQGELVAHFEGSYARAGAVVTLVYLVGMALIWLAPETKGKPLPE
;
A
#
# COMPACT_ATOMS: atom_id res chain seq x y z
N MET A 1 16.52 1.06 -10.51
CA MET A 1 16.23 -0.25 -11.15
C MET A 1 15.71 -1.28 -10.16
N VAL A 2 16.41 -1.56 -9.05
CA VAL A 2 15.99 -2.57 -8.04
C VAL A 2 14.56 -2.34 -7.50
N GLN A 3 14.22 -1.10 -7.17
CA GLN A 3 12.86 -0.75 -6.70
C GLN A 3 11.77 -1.04 -7.74
N ALA A 4 12.03 -0.76 -9.03
CA ALA A 4 11.07 -1.02 -10.10
C ALA A 4 10.82 -2.52 -10.28
N PHE A 5 11.86 -3.35 -10.21
CA PHE A 5 11.71 -4.80 -10.20
C PHE A 5 10.89 -5.28 -8.99
N GLY A 6 11.17 -4.76 -7.80
CA GLY A 6 10.38 -5.04 -6.60
C GLY A 6 8.91 -4.69 -6.81
N ALA A 7 8.63 -3.52 -7.36
CA ALA A 7 7.28 -3.06 -7.63
C ALA A 7 6.52 -3.96 -8.61
N ILE A 8 7.16 -4.35 -9.73
CA ILE A 8 6.59 -5.27 -10.71
C ILE A 8 6.23 -6.60 -10.05
N VAL A 9 7.18 -7.20 -9.32
CA VAL A 9 6.96 -8.47 -8.63
C VAL A 9 5.81 -8.36 -7.62
N GLY A 10 5.78 -7.29 -6.83
CA GLY A 10 4.70 -7.03 -5.87
C GLY A 10 3.32 -6.96 -6.52
N CYS A 11 3.19 -6.21 -7.61
CA CYS A 11 1.94 -6.07 -8.35
C CYS A 11 1.40 -7.41 -8.90
N PHE A 12 2.28 -8.36 -9.25
CA PHE A 12 1.85 -9.70 -9.69
C PHE A 12 1.54 -10.65 -8.53
N VAL A 13 2.34 -10.62 -7.47
CA VAL A 13 2.18 -11.52 -6.31
C VAL A 13 0.93 -11.19 -5.50
N ALA A 14 0.66 -9.90 -5.28
CA ALA A 14 -0.45 -9.44 -4.46
C ALA A 14 -1.84 -9.97 -4.87
N PRO A 15 -2.26 -9.92 -6.16
CA PRO A 15 -3.54 -10.49 -6.57
C PRO A 15 -3.58 -12.01 -6.43
N MET A 16 -2.48 -12.72 -6.67
CA MET A 16 -2.41 -14.19 -6.49
C MET A 16 -2.58 -14.59 -5.02
N VAL A 17 -1.90 -13.88 -4.12
CA VAL A 17 -2.03 -14.04 -2.66
C VAL A 17 -3.45 -13.70 -2.22
N GLY A 18 -3.99 -12.58 -2.72
CA GLY A 18 -5.36 -12.14 -2.42
C GLY A 18 -6.43 -13.14 -2.87
N ALA A 19 -6.26 -13.79 -4.02
CA ALA A 19 -7.18 -14.81 -4.50
C ALA A 19 -7.22 -16.05 -3.57
N ARG A 20 -6.07 -16.46 -3.02
CA ARG A 20 -5.95 -17.65 -2.17
C ARG A 20 -6.35 -17.41 -0.72
N LEU A 21 -5.92 -16.30 -0.12
CA LEU A 21 -6.14 -16.00 1.31
C LEU A 21 -7.48 -15.30 1.59
N GLY A 22 -8.05 -14.60 0.61
CA GLY A 22 -9.22 -13.72 0.79
C GLY A 22 -8.82 -12.25 0.88
N ARG A 23 -9.78 -11.34 0.81
CA ARG A 23 -9.53 -9.91 0.62
C ARG A 23 -9.07 -9.24 1.92
N ARG A 24 -9.75 -9.50 3.03
CA ARG A 24 -9.38 -8.91 4.34
C ARG A 24 -7.98 -9.30 4.80
N PRO A 25 -7.63 -10.60 4.93
CA PRO A 25 -6.32 -10.99 5.43
C PRO A 25 -5.19 -10.60 4.46
N SER A 26 -5.42 -10.62 3.15
CA SER A 26 -4.38 -10.21 2.19
C SER A 26 -4.05 -8.72 2.32
N TYR A 27 -5.05 -7.84 2.38
CA TYR A 27 -4.78 -6.41 2.58
C TYR A 27 -4.14 -6.12 3.94
N PHE A 28 -4.59 -6.78 5.01
CA PHE A 28 -3.97 -6.66 6.33
C PHE A 28 -2.48 -7.06 6.30
N LEU A 29 -2.16 -8.19 5.67
CA LEU A 29 -0.78 -8.66 5.54
C LEU A 29 0.08 -7.72 4.68
N LEU A 30 -0.49 -7.16 3.61
CA LEU A 30 0.21 -6.16 2.80
C LEU A 30 0.53 -4.89 3.62
N CYS A 31 -0.44 -4.37 4.38
CA CYS A 31 -0.21 -3.23 5.26
C CYS A 31 0.83 -3.55 6.35
N LEU A 32 0.75 -4.73 6.96
CA LEU A 32 1.71 -5.17 7.98
C LEU A 32 3.12 -5.29 7.39
N ALA A 33 3.27 -5.91 6.22
CA ALA A 33 4.56 -6.03 5.54
C ALA A 33 5.13 -4.65 5.18
N SER A 34 4.30 -3.74 4.65
CA SER A 34 4.73 -2.37 4.36
C SER A 34 5.12 -1.61 5.63
N LEU A 35 4.37 -1.73 6.72
CA LEU A 35 4.69 -1.09 8.00
C LEU A 35 6.04 -1.57 8.54
N LEU A 36 6.27 -2.87 8.57
CA LEU A 36 7.52 -3.45 9.09
C LEU A 36 8.70 -3.09 8.21
N LEU A 37 8.59 -3.24 6.89
CA LEU A 37 9.70 -2.99 5.97
C LEU A 37 10.05 -1.50 5.88
N CYS A 38 9.05 -0.64 5.68
CA CYS A 38 9.30 0.81 5.64
C CYS A 38 9.74 1.32 7.01
N GLY A 39 9.08 0.86 8.08
CA GLY A 39 9.37 1.28 9.43
C GLY A 39 10.76 0.86 9.90
N TYR A 40 11.25 -0.30 9.45
CA TYR A 40 12.62 -0.73 9.64
C TYR A 40 13.58 0.14 8.82
N MET A 41 13.34 0.28 7.51
CA MET A 41 14.20 1.05 6.61
C MET A 41 14.44 2.48 7.09
N PHE A 42 13.38 3.19 7.52
CA PHE A 42 13.51 4.59 7.98
C PHE A 42 14.18 4.74 9.35
N ARG A 43 14.23 3.69 10.18
CA ARG A 43 14.78 3.76 11.55
C ARG A 43 16.20 3.22 11.66
N THR A 44 16.59 2.27 10.83
CA THR A 44 17.86 1.53 11.01
C THR A 44 18.89 1.78 9.91
N ILE A 45 18.48 2.27 8.74
CA ILE A 45 19.40 2.42 7.62
C ILE A 45 19.87 3.87 7.48
N THR A 46 21.17 4.07 7.71
CA THR A 46 21.85 5.37 7.56
C THR A 46 22.84 5.39 6.40
N GLU A 47 23.19 4.22 5.84
CA GLU A 47 24.23 4.08 4.82
C GLU A 47 23.73 3.37 3.57
N PHE A 48 24.28 3.75 2.41
CA PHE A 48 24.01 3.10 1.14
C PHE A 48 24.86 1.84 0.99
N ASN A 49 24.28 0.68 1.30
CA ASN A 49 24.95 -0.62 1.22
C ASN A 49 24.06 -1.68 0.54
N ARG A 50 24.55 -2.92 0.43
CA ARG A 50 23.78 -4.04 -0.15
C ARG A 50 22.47 -4.30 0.61
N THR A 51 22.47 -4.15 1.93
CA THR A 51 21.29 -4.28 2.78
C THR A 51 20.22 -3.25 2.44
N PHE A 52 20.62 -1.99 2.19
CA PHE A 52 19.72 -0.94 1.72
C PHE A 52 19.04 -1.33 0.40
N LEU A 53 19.78 -1.88 -0.57
CA LEU A 53 19.20 -2.29 -1.86
C LEU A 53 18.19 -3.43 -1.70
N LEU A 54 18.48 -4.42 -0.85
CA LEU A 54 17.56 -5.52 -0.56
C LEU A 54 16.30 -5.04 0.16
N LEU A 55 16.44 -4.13 1.13
CA LEU A 55 15.31 -3.51 1.81
C LEU A 55 14.49 -2.63 0.86
N ALA A 56 15.13 -1.83 0.02
CA ALA A 56 14.46 -1.01 -0.98
C ALA A 56 13.65 -1.86 -1.97
N PHE A 57 14.17 -3.04 -2.36
CA PHE A 57 13.42 -4.02 -3.14
C PHE A 57 12.18 -4.49 -2.36
N GLY A 58 12.34 -4.95 -1.12
CA GLY A 58 11.25 -5.45 -0.28
C GLY A 58 10.18 -4.40 -0.01
N VAL A 59 10.59 -3.16 0.32
CA VAL A 59 9.70 -2.01 0.50
C VAL A 59 8.90 -1.76 -0.78
N SER A 60 9.55 -1.72 -1.94
CA SER A 60 8.87 -1.50 -3.21
C SER A 60 7.92 -2.64 -3.55
N LEU A 61 8.29 -3.89 -3.25
CA LEU A 61 7.44 -5.05 -3.40
C LEU A 61 6.18 -4.94 -2.55
N ALA A 62 6.31 -4.65 -1.25
CA ALA A 62 5.17 -4.56 -0.35
C ALA A 62 4.27 -3.35 -0.66
N THR A 63 4.86 -2.18 -0.92
CA THR A 63 4.10 -0.93 -1.13
C THR A 63 3.49 -0.82 -2.53
N ALA A 64 4.11 -1.40 -3.56
CA ALA A 64 3.51 -1.42 -4.90
C ALA A 64 2.46 -2.52 -5.05
N SER A 65 2.51 -3.58 -4.22
CA SER A 65 1.53 -4.66 -4.22
C SER A 65 0.07 -4.18 -4.17
N PHE A 66 -0.19 -3.03 -3.52
CA PHE A 66 -1.51 -2.41 -3.49
C PHE A 66 -2.06 -2.09 -4.89
N TYR A 67 -1.22 -1.70 -5.86
CA TYR A 67 -1.64 -1.45 -7.24
C TYR A 67 -2.09 -2.71 -7.97
N GLY A 68 -1.60 -3.89 -7.58
CA GLY A 68 -2.09 -5.17 -8.08
C GLY A 68 -3.33 -5.68 -7.31
N TRP A 69 -3.42 -5.35 -6.02
CA TRP A 69 -4.51 -5.80 -5.15
C TRP A 69 -5.81 -5.01 -5.36
N PHE A 70 -5.76 -3.68 -5.51
CA PHE A 70 -6.97 -2.85 -5.67
C PHE A 70 -7.78 -3.18 -6.92
N PRO A 71 -7.18 -3.40 -8.11
CA PRO A 71 -7.92 -3.82 -9.30
C PRO A 71 -8.58 -5.19 -9.15
N LEU A 72 -8.13 -6.01 -8.21
CA LEU A 72 -8.78 -7.29 -7.90
C LEU A 72 -10.00 -7.11 -6.97
N TYR A 73 -9.91 -6.20 -5.99
CA TYR A 73 -10.96 -6.01 -4.99
C TYR A 73 -12.09 -5.06 -5.44
N PHE A 74 -11.77 -3.93 -6.06
CA PHE A 74 -12.78 -2.95 -6.47
C PHE A 74 -13.87 -3.51 -7.42
N PRO A 75 -13.56 -4.34 -8.44
CA PRO A 75 -14.60 -4.97 -9.27
C PRO A 75 -15.68 -5.71 -8.48
N GLU A 76 -15.32 -6.28 -7.34
CA GLU A 76 -16.20 -7.13 -6.52
C GLU A 76 -17.12 -6.29 -5.62
N LEU A 77 -16.82 -5.00 -5.44
CA LEU A 77 -17.63 -4.07 -4.65
C LEU A 77 -18.74 -3.39 -5.47
N PHE A 78 -18.54 -3.26 -6.78
CA PHE A 78 -19.42 -2.45 -7.64
C PHE A 78 -20.21 -3.32 -8.63
N PRO A 79 -21.50 -3.01 -8.85
CA PRO A 79 -22.31 -3.68 -9.86
C PRO A 79 -21.75 -3.44 -11.26
N THR A 80 -21.99 -4.38 -12.18
CA THR A 80 -21.38 -4.37 -13.51
C THR A 80 -21.59 -3.05 -14.25
N ARG A 81 -22.79 -2.46 -14.13
CA ARG A 81 -23.15 -1.16 -14.74
C ARG A 81 -22.31 0.03 -14.28
N ALA A 82 -21.76 0.00 -13.07
CA ALA A 82 -21.03 1.12 -12.46
C ALA A 82 -19.57 0.80 -12.14
N ARG A 83 -19.09 -0.40 -12.50
CA ARG A 83 -17.79 -0.92 -12.08
C ARG A 83 -16.61 -0.04 -12.53
N ALA A 84 -16.58 0.36 -13.80
CA ALA A 84 -15.51 1.20 -14.34
C ALA A 84 -15.49 2.57 -13.65
N THR A 85 -16.65 3.20 -13.47
CA THR A 85 -16.79 4.49 -12.81
C THR A 85 -16.44 4.41 -11.32
N GLY A 86 -16.89 3.37 -10.61
CA GLY A 86 -16.58 3.17 -9.19
C GLY A 86 -15.09 2.97 -8.94
N GLN A 87 -14.41 2.17 -9.77
CA GLN A 87 -12.96 2.01 -9.73
C GLN A 87 -12.24 3.33 -10.00
N GLY A 88 -12.61 4.03 -11.08
CA GLY A 88 -12.01 5.31 -11.43
C GLY A 88 -12.18 6.33 -10.32
N LEU A 89 -13.37 6.42 -9.72
CA LEU A 89 -13.66 7.32 -8.60
C LEU A 89 -12.81 6.98 -7.38
N ALA A 90 -12.74 5.71 -6.99
CA ALA A 90 -11.95 5.25 -5.85
C ALA A 90 -10.45 5.56 -6.03
N PHE A 91 -9.88 5.32 -7.21
CA PHE A 91 -8.48 5.64 -7.50
C PHE A 91 -8.21 7.15 -7.49
N ASN A 92 -9.11 7.97 -8.06
CA ASN A 92 -8.93 9.42 -8.08
C ASN A 92 -9.06 10.03 -6.69
N PHE A 93 -10.02 9.60 -5.86
CA PHE A 93 -10.08 10.03 -4.46
C PHE A 93 -8.82 9.62 -3.70
N GLY A 94 -8.33 8.39 -3.89
CA GLY A 94 -7.07 7.94 -3.31
C GLY A 94 -5.89 8.84 -3.70
N ARG A 95 -5.83 9.33 -4.95
CA ARG A 95 -4.81 10.28 -5.40
C ARG A 95 -4.92 11.65 -4.74
N VAL A 96 -6.13 12.16 -4.50
CA VAL A 96 -6.34 13.42 -3.77
C VAL A 96 -5.81 13.30 -2.33
N PHE A 97 -6.14 12.20 -1.64
CA PHE A 97 -5.60 11.94 -0.30
C PHE A 97 -4.08 11.78 -0.32
N ALA A 98 -3.52 11.10 -1.33
CA ALA A 98 -2.07 10.97 -1.49
C ALA A 98 -1.38 12.32 -1.73
N ALA A 99 -2.00 13.23 -2.50
CA ALA A 99 -1.49 14.59 -2.70
C ALA A 99 -1.47 15.37 -1.37
N GLY A 100 -2.55 15.28 -0.59
CA GLY A 100 -2.58 15.85 0.77
C GLY A 100 -1.49 15.26 1.68
N GLY A 101 -1.30 13.94 1.65
CA GLY A 101 -0.23 13.26 2.37
C GLY A 101 1.18 13.70 1.95
N ALA A 102 1.39 13.96 0.67
CA ALA A 102 2.66 14.47 0.15
C ALA A 102 2.95 15.90 0.62
N LEU A 103 1.94 16.76 0.69
CA LEU A 103 2.07 18.12 1.24
C LEU A 103 2.39 18.05 2.75
N LEU A 104 1.63 17.25 3.51
CA LEU A 104 1.87 17.03 4.94
C LEU A 104 3.26 16.47 5.20
N GLN A 105 3.76 15.56 4.36
CA GLN A 105 5.11 15.02 4.48
C GLN A 105 6.19 16.11 4.38
N GLY A 106 6.02 17.10 3.50
CA GLY A 106 6.95 18.23 3.39
C GLY A 106 6.98 19.07 4.68
N GLU A 107 5.82 19.36 5.24
CA GLU A 107 5.69 20.08 6.52
C GLU A 107 6.26 19.27 7.69
N LEU A 108 6.05 17.95 7.69
CA LEU A 108 6.55 17.04 8.72
C LEU A 108 8.08 16.99 8.74
N VAL A 109 8.72 16.99 7.57
CA VAL A 109 10.19 17.09 7.46
C VAL A 109 10.68 18.43 8.04
N ALA A 110 9.99 19.54 7.76
CA ALA A 110 10.33 20.84 8.34
C ALA A 110 10.17 20.86 9.86
N HIS A 111 9.10 20.24 10.38
CA HIS A 111 8.85 20.12 11.82
C HIS A 111 9.91 19.29 12.55
N PHE A 112 10.45 18.25 11.90
CA PHE A 112 11.54 17.43 12.46
C PHE A 112 12.94 17.97 12.13
N GLU A 113 13.10 19.28 11.98
CA GLU A 113 14.39 19.95 11.74
C GLU A 113 15.12 19.42 10.49
N GLY A 114 14.38 19.00 9.46
CA GLY A 114 14.92 18.43 8.23
C GLY A 114 15.19 16.92 8.28
N SER A 115 14.83 16.24 9.37
CA SER A 115 15.04 14.79 9.50
C SER A 115 14.02 13.97 8.69
N TYR A 116 14.42 13.58 7.47
CA TYR A 116 13.64 12.68 6.61
C TYR A 116 13.36 11.31 7.25
N ALA A 117 14.30 10.78 8.04
CA ALA A 117 14.15 9.51 8.71
C ALA A 117 12.97 9.51 9.71
N ARG A 118 12.87 10.56 10.53
CA ARG A 118 11.77 10.71 11.51
C ARG A 118 10.43 10.96 10.81
N ALA A 119 10.39 11.86 9.84
CA ALA A 119 9.18 12.13 9.07
C ALA A 119 8.67 10.87 8.34
N GLY A 120 9.56 10.17 7.64
CA GLY A 120 9.25 8.90 6.98
C GLY A 120 8.74 7.84 7.95
N ALA A 121 9.39 7.68 9.11
CA ALA A 121 8.95 6.73 10.13
C ALA A 121 7.54 7.03 10.67
N VAL A 122 7.17 8.30 10.83
CA VAL A 122 5.81 8.70 11.24
C VAL A 122 4.81 8.41 10.13
N VAL A 123 5.14 8.72 8.88
CA VAL A 123 4.24 8.43 7.74
C VAL A 123 3.94 6.94 7.59
N THR A 124 4.87 6.05 7.92
CA THR A 124 4.58 4.60 7.88
C THR A 124 3.41 4.17 8.77
N LEU A 125 3.06 4.95 9.80
CA LEU A 125 1.93 4.65 10.68
C LEU A 125 0.58 4.73 9.95
N VAL A 126 0.51 5.32 8.76
CA VAL A 126 -0.69 5.27 7.90
C VAL A 126 -1.14 3.84 7.61
N TYR A 127 -0.20 2.88 7.57
CA TYR A 127 -0.54 1.47 7.37
C TYR A 127 -1.33 0.87 8.54
N LEU A 128 -1.18 1.39 9.76
CA LEU A 128 -2.02 0.98 10.90
C LEU A 128 -3.48 1.36 10.68
N VAL A 129 -3.73 2.53 10.09
CA VAL A 129 -5.08 2.98 9.73
C VAL A 129 -5.66 2.03 8.67
N GLY A 130 -4.87 1.67 7.65
CA GLY A 130 -5.27 0.66 6.66
C GLY A 130 -5.61 -0.69 7.30
N MET A 131 -4.78 -1.18 8.22
CA MET A 131 -5.00 -2.42 8.96
C MET A 131 -6.29 -2.41 9.78
N ALA A 132 -6.72 -1.24 10.29
CA ALA A 132 -8.00 -1.11 10.98
C ALA A 132 -9.18 -1.03 9.99
N LEU A 133 -9.06 -0.20 8.95
CA LEU A 133 -10.13 0.06 7.98
C LEU A 133 -10.57 -1.18 7.19
N ILE A 134 -9.65 -2.10 6.90
CA ILE A 134 -9.99 -3.31 6.14
C ILE A 134 -11.03 -4.20 6.84
N TRP A 135 -11.12 -4.15 8.17
CA TRP A 135 -12.12 -4.93 8.91
C TRP A 135 -13.53 -4.40 8.72
N LEU A 136 -13.68 -3.11 8.38
CA LEU A 136 -14.94 -2.50 8.00
C LEU A 136 -15.35 -2.88 6.56
N ALA A 137 -14.37 -3.21 5.71
CA ALA A 137 -14.60 -3.55 4.33
C ALA A 137 -15.23 -4.97 4.20
N PRO A 138 -16.16 -5.20 3.25
CA PRO A 138 -16.80 -6.50 3.10
C PRO A 138 -15.82 -7.55 2.55
N GLU A 139 -15.91 -8.78 3.06
CA GLU A 139 -15.21 -9.93 2.46
C GLU A 139 -16.01 -10.42 1.25
N THR A 140 -15.37 -10.41 0.08
CA THR A 140 -15.97 -10.72 -1.22
C THR A 140 -15.46 -12.03 -1.83
N LYS A 141 -14.48 -12.70 -1.19
CA LYS A 141 -13.97 -13.99 -1.67
C LYS A 141 -15.11 -15.02 -1.79
N GLY A 142 -15.26 -15.58 -2.99
CA GLY A 142 -16.21 -16.65 -3.29
C GLY A 142 -17.67 -16.20 -3.40
N LYS A 143 -17.95 -14.89 -3.38
CA LYS A 143 -19.29 -14.35 -3.62
C LYS A 143 -19.47 -14.06 -5.12
N PRO A 144 -20.69 -14.21 -5.67
CA PRO A 144 -20.97 -13.76 -7.03
C PRO A 144 -20.77 -12.25 -7.12
N LEU A 145 -20.40 -11.78 -8.31
CA LEU A 145 -20.26 -10.35 -8.58
C LEU A 145 -21.62 -9.67 -8.40
N PRO A 146 -21.69 -8.46 -7.82
CA PRO A 146 -22.93 -7.71 -7.75
C PRO A 146 -23.45 -7.39 -9.16
N GLU A 147 -24.77 -7.51 -9.37
CA GLU A 147 -25.44 -7.17 -10.65
C GLU A 147 -25.83 -5.69 -10.77
#